data_AF-N1V7U4-F1
#
_entry.id   AF-N1V7U4-F1
#
_cell.length_a   1.000
_cell.length_b   1.000
_cell.length_c   1.000
_cell.angle_alpha   90.00
_cell.angle_beta   90.00
_cell.angle_gamma   90.00
#
_symmetry.space_group_name_H-M   'P 1'
#
loop_
_entity.id
_entity.type
_entity.pdbx_description
1 polymer ?
#
loop_
_entity_poly.entity_id
_entity_poly.type
_entity_poly.pdbx_seq_one_letter_code
_entity_poly.pdbx_strand_id
1 'polypeptide(L)' 'DGRATLGAVLDRVPADQRHINTVRGLVLTARNTGQEISGDLYEKVAFTELGGAERAAYLPLITFMKESAQ' A
#
# COMPACT_ATOMS: atom_id res chain seq x y z
N ASP A 1 -6.53 -13.32 9.27
CA ASP A 1 -5.78 -13.93 8.16
C ASP A 1 -4.59 -13.06 7.84
N GLY A 2 -3.36 -13.57 7.88
CA GLY A 2 -2.12 -12.77 7.92
C GLY A 2 -1.74 -12.05 6.61
N ARG A 3 -2.71 -11.58 5.82
CA ARG A 3 -2.52 -10.92 4.53
C ARG A 3 -3.29 -9.61 4.46
N ALA A 4 -2.71 -8.58 3.86
CA ALA A 4 -3.37 -7.30 3.60
C ALA A 4 -2.88 -6.68 2.29
N THR A 5 -3.78 -6.09 1.50
CA THR A 5 -3.40 -5.34 0.30
C THR A 5 -2.72 -4.02 0.66
N LEU A 6 -2.06 -3.36 -0.29
CA LEU A 6 -1.46 -2.06 -0.05
C LEU A 6 -2.51 -1.03 0.40
N GLY A 7 -3.69 -1.01 -0.24
CA GLY A 7 -4.80 -0.16 0.19
C GLY A 7 -5.21 -0.43 1.63
N ALA A 8 -5.39 -1.71 1.99
CA ALA A 8 -5.75 -2.11 3.35
C ALA A 8 -4.67 -1.79 4.40
N VAL A 9 -3.39 -1.80 4.02
CA VAL A 9 -2.29 -1.35 4.90
C VAL A 9 -2.31 0.17 5.07
N LEU A 10 -2.53 0.91 3.98
CA LEU A 10 -2.63 2.37 4.02
C LEU A 10 -3.80 2.84 4.88
N ASP A 11 -4.94 2.15 4.86
CA ASP A 11 -6.11 2.48 5.69
C ASP A 11 -5.87 2.32 7.20
N ARG A 12 -4.78 1.66 7.60
CA ARG A 12 -4.35 1.53 9.01
C ARG A 12 -3.41 2.65 9.43
N VAL A 13 -2.87 3.41 8.48
CA VAL A 13 -2.01 4.56 8.74
C VAL A 13 -2.88 5.73 9.25
N PRO A 14 -2.40 6.58 10.18
CA PRO A 14 -3.08 7.83 10.55
C PRO A 14 -3.42 8.69 9.32
N ALA A 15 -4.59 9.34 9.32
CA ALA A 15 -5.11 10.03 8.14
C ALA A 15 -4.20 11.15 7.60
N ASP A 16 -3.53 11.87 8.50
CA ASP A 16 -2.52 12.90 8.21
C ASP A 16 -1.26 12.36 7.51
N GLN A 17 -1.06 11.03 7.56
CA GLN A 17 0.06 10.32 6.94
C GLN A 17 -0.40 9.47 5.73
N ARG A 18 -1.67 9.49 5.32
CA ARG A 18 -2.18 8.74 4.15
C ARG A 18 -1.92 9.46 2.83
N HIS A 19 -0.68 9.87 2.59
CA HIS A 19 -0.29 10.64 1.41
C HIS A 19 0.61 9.87 0.44
N ILE A 20 0.85 10.42 -0.74
CA ILE A 20 1.61 9.76 -1.83
C ILE A 20 2.98 9.21 -1.41
N ASN A 21 3.67 9.87 -0.48
CA ASN A 21 4.98 9.38 -0.01
C ASN A 21 4.87 8.10 0.82
N THR A 22 3.75 7.89 1.51
CA THR A 22 3.46 6.65 2.24
C THR A 22 3.17 5.52 1.26
N VAL A 23 2.39 5.78 0.22
CA VAL A 23 2.17 4.84 -0.89
C VAL A 23 3.50 4.44 -1.53
N ARG A 24 4.36 5.41 -1.86
CA ARG A 24 5.71 5.15 -2.40
C ARG A 24 6.56 4.31 -1.45
N GLY A 25 6.55 4.63 -0.16
CA GLY A 25 7.24 3.87 0.88
C GLY A 25 6.77 2.41 0.91
N LEU A 26 5.46 2.18 0.94
CA LEU A 26 4.87 0.83 0.91
C LEU A 26 5.26 0.05 -0.34
N VAL A 27 5.22 0.67 -1.53
CA VAL A 27 5.67 0.03 -2.78
C VAL A 27 7.16 -0.34 -2.71
N LEU A 28 8.01 0.56 -2.20
CA LEU A 28 9.44 0.29 -2.04
C LEU A 28 9.70 -0.83 -1.05
N THR A 29 9.00 -0.85 0.09
CA THR A 29 9.07 -1.95 1.06
C THR A 29 8.68 -3.27 0.40
N ALA A 30 7.54 -3.32 -0.30
CA ALA A 30 7.06 -4.55 -0.94
C ALA A 30 8.07 -5.13 -1.94
N ARG A 31 8.71 -4.26 -2.74
CA ARG A 31 9.76 -4.66 -3.69
C ARG A 31 11.02 -5.20 -3.04
N ASN A 32 11.35 -4.73 -1.83
CA ASN A 32 12.59 -5.08 -1.14
C ASN A 32 12.43 -6.22 -0.11
N THR A 33 11.20 -6.59 0.27
CA THR A 33 10.95 -7.62 1.29
C THR A 33 10.26 -8.87 0.76
N GLY A 34 10.27 -9.07 -0.57
CA GLY A 34 9.73 -10.28 -1.20
C GLY A 34 8.22 -10.46 -1.03
N GLN A 35 7.47 -9.36 -0.89
CA GLN A 35 6.02 -9.41 -0.84
C GLN A 35 5.45 -9.86 -2.19
N GLU A 36 4.20 -10.34 -2.17
CA GLU A 36 3.51 -10.76 -3.37
C GLU A 36 3.09 -9.54 -4.20
N ILE A 37 3.52 -9.49 -5.46
CA ILE A 37 3.18 -8.45 -6.43
C ILE A 37 2.63 -9.14 -7.68
N SER A 38 1.33 -8.99 -7.94
CA SER A 38 0.71 -9.53 -9.16
C SER A 38 0.82 -8.50 -10.29
N GLY A 39 1.45 -8.88 -11.41
CA GLY A 39 1.58 -8.02 -12.59
C GLY A 39 0.29 -7.88 -13.42
N ASP A 40 -0.65 -8.81 -13.24
CA ASP A 40 -1.88 -8.91 -14.03
C ASP A 40 -3.11 -8.35 -13.31
N LEU A 41 -3.00 -8.12 -12.01
CA LEU A 41 -4.05 -7.56 -11.17
C LEU A 41 -3.67 -6.17 -10.70
N TYR A 42 -4.65 -5.28 -10.63
CA TYR A 42 -4.45 -3.89 -10.19
C TYR A 42 -5.42 -3.54 -9.07
N GLU A 43 -4.93 -2.77 -8.10
CA GLU A 43 -5.70 -2.18 -7.01
C GLU A 43 -5.78 -0.67 -7.20
N LYS A 44 -6.97 -0.10 -7.01
CA LYS A 44 -7.15 1.36 -6.91
C LYS A 44 -6.84 1.77 -5.47
N VAL A 45 -5.81 2.60 -5.29
CA VAL A 45 -5.35 3.07 -3.99
C VAL A 45 -5.61 4.57 -3.87
N ALA A 46 -6.44 4.96 -2.90
CA ALA A 46 -6.75 6.35 -2.59
C ALA A 46 -5.72 6.93 -1.61
N PHE A 47 -5.35 8.19 -1.80
CA PHE A 47 -4.43 8.92 -0.92
C PHE A 47 -4.72 10.42 -0.96
N THR A 48 -4.25 11.14 0.07
CA THR A 48 -4.39 12.58 0.19
C THR A 48 -3.11 13.28 -0.29
N GLU A 49 -3.22 14.26 -1.18
CA GLU A 49 -2.11 15.14 -1.53
C GLU A 49 -1.73 16.05 -0.35
N LEU A 50 -0.54 16.63 -0.36
CA LEU A 50 -0.09 17.57 0.68
C LEU A 50 -0.98 18.82 0.79
N GLY A 51 -1.79 19.12 -0.23
CA GLY A 51 -2.80 20.18 -0.21
C GLY A 51 -4.20 19.75 0.25
N GLY A 52 -4.38 18.50 0.71
CA GLY A 52 -5.67 17.98 1.19
C GLY A 52 -6.59 17.40 0.12
N ALA A 53 -6.22 17.50 -1.16
CA ALA A 53 -7.01 16.92 -2.25
C ALA A 53 -6.88 15.38 -2.26
N GLU A 54 -8.00 14.67 -2.39
CA GLU A 54 -7.98 13.22 -2.59
C GLU A 54 -7.66 12.85 -4.03
N ARG A 55 -6.80 11.85 -4.19
CA ARG A 55 -6.44 11.25 -5.47
C ARG A 55 -6.49 9.74 -5.36
N ALA A 56 -6.48 9.09 -6.51
CA ALA A 56 -6.30 7.64 -6.59
C ALA A 56 -5.30 7.28 -7.69
N ALA A 57 -4.55 6.21 -7.45
CA ALA A 57 -3.69 5.58 -8.44
C ALA A 57 -4.08 4.11 -8.62
N TYR A 58 -3.88 3.57 -9.82
CA TYR A 58 -3.94 2.13 -10.06
C TYR A 58 -2.53 1.58 -9.94
N LEU A 59 -2.32 0.67 -9.00
CA LEU A 59 -1.05 -0.01 -8.75
C LEU A 59 -1.23 -1.50 -8.97
N PRO A 60 -0.16 -2.25 -9.34
CA PRO A 60 -0.20 -3.72 -9.27
C PRO A 60 -0.71 -4.16 -7.90
N LEU A 61 -1.47 -5.26 -7.85
CA LEU A 61 -1.97 -5.80 -6.60
C LEU A 61 -0.78 -6.26 -5.75
N ILE A 62 -0.54 -5.54 -4.66
CA ILE A 62 0.53 -5.81 -3.70
C ILE A 62 -0.11 -6.37 -2.44
N THR A 63 0.32 -7.55 -2.01
CA THR A 63 -0.17 -8.19 -0.78
C THR A 63 0.97 -8.35 0.22
N PHE A 64 0.82 -7.69 1.38
CA PHE A 64 1.70 -7.81 2.52
C PHE A 64 1.33 -9.04 3.34
N MET A 65 2.30 -9.91 3.57
CA MET A 65 2.19 -11.02 4.51
C MET A 65 2.72 -10.56 5.87
N LYS A 66 1.99 -10.88 6.94
CA LYS A 66 2.52 -10.76 8.30
C LYS A 66 3.67 -11.76 8.40
N GLU A 67 4.86 -11.30 8.78
CA GLU A 67 5.92 -12.23 9.19
C GLU A 67 5.33 -13.17 10.24
N SER A 68 5.32 -14.46 9.94
CA SER A 68 5.08 -15.47 10.96
C SER A 68 6.17 -15.28 11.99
N ALA A 69 5.81 -14.82 13.20
CA ALA A 69 6.73 -14.82 14.33
C ALA A 69 7.28 -16.25 14.44
N GLN A 70 8.58 -16.40 14.20
CA GLN A 70 9.29 -17.66 14.38
C GLN A 70 9.74 -17.76 15.83
#